data_AF-A0AAP0PZ14-F1
#
_entry.id   AF-A0AAP0PZ14-F1
#
_cell.length_a   1.000
_cell.length_b   1.000
_cell.length_c   1.000
_cell.angle_alpha   90.00
_cell.angle_beta   90.00
_cell.angle_gamma   90.00
#
_symmetry.space_group_name_H-M   'P 1'
#
loop_
_entity.id
_entity.type
_entity.pdbx_description
1 polymer ?
#
loop_
_entity_poly.entity_id
_entity_poly.type
_entity_poly.pdbx_seq_one_letter_code
_entity_poly.pdbx_strand_id
1 'polypeptide(L)'
;MEEHLSIASFPGMQERTIITSSLSKTFTVTGWRVGWAIAPTSIASAIRNIHVKLTDSAPAPFQEAALTALDSPPEYFKSLRRDYMEKRDYMVKVLIDVGFQVGFKPQGSFFIFAELPDNCPFSDIEFVEELIKKAGVAAVPGCGFFRALSSPTESPEMHQNYQNRYVRFAFCKNIATLNAAAQRMRKILEYKIN
;
A
#
# COMPACT_ATOMS: atom_id res chain seq x y z
N MET A 1 12.36 -11.54 1.23
CA MET A 1 11.06 -11.38 0.55
C MET A 1 10.90 -12.57 -0.35
N GLU A 2 9.72 -13.13 -0.38
CA GLU A 2 9.40 -14.27 -1.23
C GLU A 2 9.41 -13.86 -2.71
N GLU A 3 9.47 -14.86 -3.59
CA GLU A 3 9.33 -14.67 -5.02
C GLU A 3 7.89 -14.29 -5.37
N HIS A 4 7.71 -13.37 -6.31
CA HIS A 4 6.37 -13.03 -6.79
C HIS A 4 5.96 -14.03 -7.89
N LEU A 5 4.98 -14.86 -7.58
CA LEU A 5 4.37 -15.77 -8.54
C LEU A 5 3.12 -15.12 -9.13
N SER A 6 3.10 -14.94 -10.44
CA SER A 6 1.90 -14.46 -11.13
C SER A 6 0.86 -15.57 -11.14
N ILE A 7 -0.38 -15.27 -10.79
CA ILE A 7 -1.47 -16.26 -10.85
C ILE A 7 -1.63 -16.88 -12.26
N ALA A 8 -1.27 -16.12 -13.30
CA ALA A 8 -1.30 -16.61 -14.69
C ALA A 8 -0.26 -17.70 -15.00
N SER A 9 0.79 -17.87 -14.18
CA SER A 9 1.79 -18.92 -14.41
C SER A 9 1.34 -20.31 -13.91
N PHE A 10 0.21 -20.39 -13.22
CA PHE A 10 -0.34 -21.66 -12.76
C PHE A 10 -1.16 -22.35 -13.88
N PRO A 11 -1.20 -23.69 -13.91
CA PRO A 11 -1.93 -24.43 -14.95
C PRO A 11 -3.39 -23.97 -15.09
N GLY A 12 -3.83 -23.70 -16.33
CA GLY A 12 -5.20 -23.28 -16.65
C GLY A 12 -5.58 -21.86 -16.23
N MET A 13 -4.66 -21.08 -15.64
CA MET A 13 -4.96 -19.72 -15.18
C MET A 13 -4.74 -18.63 -16.23
N GLN A 14 -3.86 -18.85 -17.20
CA GLN A 14 -3.56 -17.86 -18.25
C GLN A 14 -4.81 -17.42 -19.03
N GLU A 15 -5.71 -18.36 -19.34
CA GLU A 15 -6.94 -18.14 -20.12
C GLU A 15 -8.04 -17.38 -19.37
N ARG A 16 -7.87 -17.16 -18.07
CA ARG A 16 -8.87 -16.57 -17.17
C ARG A 16 -8.31 -15.51 -16.24
N THR A 17 -7.11 -15.03 -16.52
CA THR A 17 -6.43 -14.01 -15.71
C THR A 17 -6.20 -12.75 -16.53
N ILE A 18 -6.54 -11.60 -15.95
CA ILE A 18 -6.08 -10.30 -16.43
C ILE A 18 -4.94 -9.87 -15.51
N ILE A 19 -3.72 -9.81 -16.03
CA ILE A 19 -2.57 -9.27 -15.31
C ILE A 19 -2.56 -7.76 -15.52
N THR A 20 -2.47 -6.98 -14.44
CA THR A 20 -2.30 -5.52 -14.52
C THR A 20 -0.98 -5.11 -13.88
N SER A 21 -0.32 -4.12 -14.46
CA SER A 21 0.92 -3.55 -13.92
C SER A 21 1.04 -2.07 -14.27
N SER A 22 1.96 -1.37 -13.58
CA SER A 22 2.15 0.07 -13.76
C SER A 22 3.58 0.52 -13.48
N LEU A 23 4.08 1.46 -14.29
CA LEU A 23 5.35 2.14 -14.04
C LEU A 23 5.35 2.93 -12.73
N SER A 24 4.16 3.39 -12.30
CA SER A 24 3.99 4.24 -11.11
C SER A 24 4.67 3.67 -9.88
N LYS A 25 4.60 2.34 -9.71
CA LYS A 25 5.12 1.64 -8.53
C LYS A 25 6.45 0.97 -8.81
N THR A 26 6.64 0.45 -10.02
CA THR A 26 7.87 -0.23 -10.43
C THR A 26 9.06 0.73 -10.52
N PHE A 27 8.82 1.96 -10.97
CA PHE A 27 9.88 2.95 -11.21
C PHE A 27 9.71 4.24 -10.41
N THR A 28 8.82 4.25 -9.40
CA THR A 28 8.58 5.42 -8.53
C THR A 28 8.12 6.69 -9.29
N VAL A 29 7.47 6.53 -10.45
CA VAL A 29 6.97 7.62 -11.30
C VAL A 29 5.44 7.75 -11.23
N THR A 30 4.89 7.93 -10.01
CA THR A 30 3.44 7.91 -9.78
C THR A 30 2.65 8.91 -10.62
N GLY A 31 3.26 10.04 -10.97
CA GLY A 31 2.68 11.10 -11.80
C GLY A 31 2.63 10.80 -13.30
N TRP A 32 3.32 9.78 -13.81
CA TRP A 32 3.32 9.47 -15.25
C TRP A 32 2.04 8.79 -15.72
N ARG A 33 1.30 8.16 -14.79
CA ARG A 33 0.00 7.52 -15.05
C ARG A 33 0.02 6.47 -16.17
N VAL A 34 1.15 5.79 -16.40
CA VAL A 34 1.27 4.71 -17.37
C VAL A 34 1.20 3.33 -16.69
N GLY A 35 0.46 2.43 -17.33
CA GLY A 35 0.33 1.02 -16.96
C GLY A 35 -0.23 0.21 -18.12
N TRP A 36 -0.36 -1.10 -17.92
CA TRP A 36 -0.83 -2.01 -18.96
C TRP A 36 -1.63 -3.17 -18.36
N ALA A 37 -2.39 -3.82 -19.23
CA ALA A 37 -3.09 -5.06 -18.95
C ALA A 37 -2.68 -6.14 -19.95
N ILE A 38 -2.41 -7.34 -19.47
CA ILE A 38 -2.17 -8.55 -20.28
C ILE A 38 -3.33 -9.49 -20.00
N ALA A 39 -4.06 -9.90 -21.03
CA ALA A 39 -5.27 -10.69 -20.91
C ALA A 39 -5.46 -11.62 -22.11
N PRO A 40 -6.30 -12.67 -22.01
CA PRO A 40 -6.77 -13.46 -23.14
C PRO A 40 -7.29 -12.58 -24.28
N THR A 41 -7.07 -12.98 -25.53
CA THR A 41 -7.32 -12.15 -26.72
C THR A 41 -8.71 -11.53 -26.78
N SER A 42 -9.76 -12.30 -26.43
CA SER A 42 -11.14 -11.81 -26.40
C SER A 42 -11.34 -10.70 -25.37
N ILE A 43 -10.75 -10.85 -24.19
CA ILE A 43 -10.81 -9.87 -23.08
C ILE A 43 -9.95 -8.65 -23.41
N ALA A 44 -8.73 -8.84 -23.90
CA ALA A 44 -7.84 -7.74 -24.31
C ALA A 44 -8.49 -6.86 -25.39
N SER A 45 -9.19 -7.46 -26.35
CA SER A 45 -9.94 -6.74 -27.38
C SER A 45 -11.07 -5.89 -26.79
N ALA A 46 -11.81 -6.44 -25.82
CA ALA A 46 -12.85 -5.70 -25.11
C ALA A 46 -12.27 -4.51 -24.31
N ILE A 47 -11.16 -4.74 -23.57
CA ILE A 47 -10.45 -3.68 -22.84
C ILE A 47 -10.01 -2.56 -23.80
N ARG A 48 -9.40 -2.91 -24.93
CA ARG A 48 -8.98 -1.93 -25.95
C ARG A 48 -10.16 -1.11 -26.47
N ASN A 49 -11.28 -1.76 -26.78
CA ASN A 49 -12.48 -1.08 -27.28
C ASN A 49 -13.06 -0.08 -26.27
N ILE A 50 -12.99 -0.39 -24.98
CA ILE A 50 -13.39 0.53 -23.90
C ILE A 50 -12.37 1.66 -23.77
N HIS A 51 -11.07 1.34 -23.76
CA HIS A 51 -9.99 2.32 -23.59
C HIS A 51 -10.03 3.43 -24.66
N VAL A 52 -10.16 3.05 -25.93
CA VAL A 52 -10.21 4.03 -27.04
C VAL A 52 -11.42 4.96 -26.89
N LYS A 53 -12.54 4.51 -26.32
CA LYS A 53 -13.74 5.35 -26.12
C LYS A 53 -13.64 6.29 -24.93
N LEU A 54 -12.93 5.90 -23.86
CA LEU A 54 -12.87 6.68 -22.62
C LEU A 54 -11.69 7.65 -22.59
N THR A 55 -10.55 7.24 -23.14
CA THR A 55 -9.29 7.96 -23.00
C THR A 55 -8.54 8.15 -24.31
N ASP A 56 -9.03 7.56 -25.41
CA ASP A 56 -8.38 7.50 -26.72
C ASP A 56 -7.05 6.74 -26.70
N SER A 57 -6.02 7.29 -26.07
CA SER A 57 -4.69 6.68 -25.95
C SER A 57 -3.95 7.10 -24.68
N ALA A 58 -2.90 6.34 -24.34
CA ALA A 58 -1.96 6.73 -23.29
C ALA A 58 -0.98 7.82 -23.79
N PRO A 59 -0.43 8.67 -22.90
CA PRO A 59 0.48 9.74 -23.31
C PRO A 59 1.75 9.20 -24.01
N ALA A 60 1.91 9.49 -25.30
CA ALA A 60 3.00 8.94 -26.12
C ALA A 60 4.42 9.18 -25.53
N PRO A 61 4.77 10.37 -25.01
CA PRO A 61 6.10 10.58 -24.41
C PRO A 61 6.41 9.64 -23.24
N PHE A 62 5.40 9.28 -22.44
CA PHE A 62 5.58 8.38 -21.32
C PHE A 62 5.56 6.90 -21.73
N GLN A 63 5.02 6.58 -22.90
CA GLN A 63 5.16 5.25 -23.50
C GLN A 63 6.61 5.04 -23.98
N GLU A 64 7.23 6.04 -24.60
CA GLU A 64 8.65 6.00 -24.98
C GLU A 64 9.57 5.84 -23.75
N ALA A 65 9.30 6.62 -22.69
CA ALA A 65 10.03 6.50 -21.44
C ALA A 65 9.80 5.13 -20.75
N ALA A 66 8.64 4.50 -20.98
CA ALA A 66 8.35 3.15 -20.49
C ALA A 66 9.30 2.11 -21.09
N LEU A 67 9.61 2.21 -22.39
CA LEU A 67 10.54 1.29 -23.06
C LEU A 67 11.91 1.33 -22.38
N THR A 68 12.46 2.53 -22.18
CA THR A 68 13.73 2.70 -21.48
C THR A 68 13.67 2.17 -20.05
N ALA A 69 12.58 2.43 -19.33
CA ALA A 69 12.42 1.95 -17.97
C ALA A 69 12.36 0.41 -17.90
N LEU A 70 11.59 -0.22 -18.79
CA LEU A 70 11.43 -1.67 -18.83
C LEU A 70 12.72 -2.42 -19.19
N ASP A 71 13.64 -1.78 -19.91
CA ASP A 71 14.99 -2.29 -20.21
C ASP A 71 16.00 -2.09 -19.06
N SER A 72 15.55 -1.60 -17.89
CA SER A 72 16.43 -1.43 -16.72
C SER A 72 17.06 -2.76 -16.29
N PRO A 73 18.35 -2.77 -15.91
CA PRO A 73 19.03 -3.99 -15.52
C PRO A 73 18.48 -4.56 -14.21
N PRO A 74 18.60 -5.88 -13.95
CA PRO A 74 18.16 -6.53 -12.71
C PRO A 74 18.65 -5.85 -11.43
N GLU A 75 19.83 -5.22 -11.49
CA GLU A 75 20.48 -4.48 -10.41
C GLU A 75 19.63 -3.31 -9.91
N TYR A 76 18.90 -2.63 -10.79
CA TYR A 76 17.96 -1.57 -10.42
C TYR A 76 16.92 -2.10 -9.43
N PHE A 77 16.27 -3.22 -9.78
CA PHE A 77 15.24 -3.84 -8.95
C PHE A 77 15.81 -4.43 -7.65
N LYS A 78 17.02 -5.02 -7.70
CA LYS A 78 17.70 -5.51 -6.49
C LYS A 78 18.00 -4.37 -5.51
N SER A 79 18.48 -3.23 -6.01
CA SER A 79 18.77 -2.04 -5.21
C SER A 79 17.49 -1.46 -4.59
N LEU A 80 16.44 -1.28 -5.41
CA LEU A 80 15.14 -0.79 -4.96
C LEU A 80 14.51 -1.71 -3.89
N ARG A 81 14.64 -3.03 -4.09
CA ARG A 81 14.21 -4.06 -3.13
C ARG A 81 14.90 -3.88 -1.79
N ARG A 82 16.23 -3.75 -1.78
CA ARG A 82 17.03 -3.56 -0.56
C ARG A 82 16.62 -2.29 0.18
N ASP A 83 16.54 -1.15 -0.52
CA ASP A 83 16.16 0.13 0.07
C ASP A 83 14.77 0.07 0.75
N TYR A 84 13.78 -0.53 0.09
CA TYR A 84 12.47 -0.70 0.71
C TYR A 84 12.45 -1.70 1.86
N MET A 85 13.28 -2.75 1.83
CA MET A 85 13.40 -3.68 2.97
C MET A 85 13.97 -2.99 4.20
N GLU A 86 15.02 -2.18 4.05
CA GLU A 86 15.62 -1.42 5.15
C GLU A 86 14.61 -0.44 5.76
N LYS A 87 13.89 0.32 4.92
CA LYS A 87 12.85 1.26 5.36
C LYS A 87 11.66 0.58 6.04
N ARG A 88 11.22 -0.57 5.50
CA ARG A 88 10.18 -1.39 6.11
C ARG A 88 10.61 -1.84 7.50
N ASP A 89 11.80 -2.42 7.61
CA ASP A 89 12.29 -3.01 8.86
C ASP A 89 12.46 -1.93 9.94
N TYR A 90 12.98 -0.77 9.55
CA TYR A 90 13.02 0.41 10.40
C TYR A 90 11.62 0.82 10.89
N MET A 91 10.66 0.99 9.98
CA MET A 91 9.32 1.44 10.37
C MET A 91 8.53 0.41 11.18
N VAL A 92 8.70 -0.89 10.90
CA VAL A 92 8.12 -1.96 11.73
C VAL A 92 8.65 -1.85 13.15
N LYS A 93 9.96 -1.70 13.33
CA LYS A 93 10.55 -1.51 14.65
C LYS A 93 9.98 -0.27 15.35
N VAL A 94 9.95 0.88 14.66
CA VAL A 94 9.38 2.12 15.22
C VAL A 94 7.94 1.93 15.69
N LEU A 95 7.10 1.29 14.88
CA LEU A 95 5.69 1.08 15.21
C LEU A 95 5.53 0.17 16.43
N ILE A 96 6.30 -0.92 16.52
CA ILE A 96 6.31 -1.80 17.69
C ILE A 96 6.80 -1.04 18.94
N ASP A 97 7.90 -0.27 18.81
CA ASP A 97 8.47 0.51 19.92
C ASP A 97 7.45 1.52 20.49
N VAL A 98 6.53 2.02 19.67
CA VAL A 98 5.46 2.96 20.10
C VAL A 98 4.12 2.27 20.42
N GLY A 99 4.13 0.95 20.56
CA GLY A 99 3.01 0.17 21.08
C GLY A 99 2.02 -0.38 20.04
N PHE A 100 2.23 -0.14 18.74
CA PHE A 100 1.40 -0.79 17.72
C PHE A 100 1.69 -2.28 17.64
N GLN A 101 0.68 -3.04 17.28
CA GLN A 101 0.80 -4.45 16.98
C GLN A 101 1.01 -4.64 15.48
N VAL A 102 2.11 -5.26 15.09
CA VAL A 102 2.41 -5.62 13.70
C VAL A 102 2.34 -7.13 13.57
N GLY A 103 1.13 -7.67 13.46
CA GLY A 103 0.89 -9.12 13.42
C GLY A 103 1.51 -9.82 12.21
N PHE A 104 1.78 -9.08 11.13
CA PHE A 104 2.49 -9.60 9.97
C PHE A 104 3.48 -8.57 9.40
N LYS A 105 4.75 -8.97 9.30
CA LYS A 105 5.78 -8.19 8.61
C LYS A 105 5.53 -8.25 7.10
N PRO A 106 5.25 -7.12 6.42
CA PRO A 106 4.85 -7.16 5.02
C PRO A 106 5.97 -7.70 4.13
N GLN A 107 5.63 -8.69 3.30
CA GLN A 107 6.56 -9.34 2.37
C GLN A 107 6.64 -8.66 1.00
N GLY A 108 5.87 -7.60 0.78
CA GLY A 108 5.84 -6.82 -0.45
C GLY A 108 5.08 -5.51 -0.26
N SER A 109 4.86 -4.77 -1.36
CA SER A 109 4.35 -3.40 -1.36
C SER A 109 5.26 -2.41 -0.60
N PHE A 110 4.73 -1.24 -0.27
CA PHE A 110 5.41 -0.22 0.54
C PHE A 110 4.59 0.25 1.74
N PHE A 111 3.69 -0.61 2.22
CA PHE A 111 2.80 -0.31 3.34
C PHE A 111 2.98 -1.29 4.49
N ILE A 112 2.79 -0.79 5.71
CA ILE A 112 2.59 -1.58 6.92
C ILE A 112 1.15 -1.36 7.36
N PHE A 113 0.44 -2.44 7.63
CA PHE A 113 -0.88 -2.41 8.24
C PHE A 113 -0.69 -2.80 9.71
N ALA A 114 -0.77 -1.81 10.58
CA ALA A 114 -0.48 -1.95 12.00
C ALA A 114 -1.76 -1.76 12.80
N GLU A 115 -1.98 -2.61 13.78
CA GLU A 115 -3.11 -2.52 14.70
C GLU A 115 -2.74 -1.59 15.86
N LEU A 116 -3.71 -0.78 16.28
CA LEU A 116 -3.58 0.14 17.40
C LEU A 116 -3.20 -0.62 18.70
N PRO A 117 -2.49 0.03 19.64
CA PRO A 117 -2.19 -0.54 20.95
C PRO A 117 -3.47 -1.01 21.66
N ASP A 118 -3.48 -2.15 22.36
CA ASP A 118 -4.71 -2.72 22.97
C ASP A 118 -5.45 -1.74 23.88
N ASN A 119 -4.70 -0.93 24.62
CA ASN A 119 -5.23 0.09 25.53
C ASN A 119 -5.63 1.41 24.83
N CYS A 120 -5.49 1.52 23.51
CA CYS A 120 -5.88 2.72 22.76
C CYS A 120 -7.41 2.82 22.72
N PRO A 121 -8.02 3.88 23.28
CA PRO A 121 -9.48 4.03 23.31
C PRO A 121 -10.05 4.58 21.99
N PHE A 122 -9.18 5.03 21.07
CA PHE A 122 -9.58 5.61 19.81
C PHE A 122 -9.87 4.53 18.77
N SER A 123 -10.85 4.81 17.90
CA SER A 123 -10.90 4.22 16.56
C SER A 123 -9.69 4.64 15.72
N ASP A 124 -9.46 3.94 14.62
CA ASP A 124 -8.43 4.26 13.63
C ASP A 124 -8.59 5.66 13.03
N ILE A 125 -9.81 6.10 12.74
CA ILE A 125 -10.10 7.45 12.25
C ILE A 125 -9.70 8.49 13.31
N GLU A 126 -10.21 8.36 14.54
CA GLU A 126 -9.91 9.30 15.63
C GLU A 126 -8.40 9.33 15.93
N PHE A 127 -7.75 8.16 15.92
CA PHE A 127 -6.33 8.06 16.13
C PHE A 127 -5.55 8.78 15.02
N VAL A 128 -5.89 8.56 13.75
CA VAL A 128 -5.21 9.21 12.62
C VAL A 128 -5.42 10.72 12.66
N GLU A 129 -6.62 11.20 13.01
CA GLU A 129 -6.85 12.63 13.20
C GLU A 129 -5.98 13.22 14.31
N GLU A 130 -5.89 12.54 15.45
CA GLU A 130 -5.04 12.96 16.57
C GLU A 130 -3.56 12.94 16.18
N LEU A 131 -3.13 11.92 15.44
CA LEU A 131 -1.77 11.81 14.92
C LEU A 131 -1.44 12.98 13.98
N ILE A 132 -2.37 13.39 13.13
CA ILE A 132 -2.20 14.56 12.25
C ILE A 132 -2.15 15.84 13.08
N LYS A 133 -3.16 16.09 13.91
CA LYS A 133 -3.33 17.34 14.67
C LYS A 133 -2.18 17.57 15.65
N LYS A 134 -1.74 16.52 16.35
CA LYS A 134 -0.74 16.62 17.42
C LYS A 134 0.68 16.33 16.94
N ALA A 135 0.85 15.31 16.07
CA ALA A 135 2.18 14.89 15.62
C ALA A 135 2.58 15.48 14.27
N GLY A 136 1.64 16.04 13.50
CA GLY A 136 1.91 16.39 12.10
C GLY A 136 2.39 15.19 11.29
N VAL A 137 1.91 13.98 11.62
CA VAL A 137 2.21 12.74 10.90
C VAL A 137 0.92 12.23 10.28
N ALA A 138 0.93 12.05 8.96
CA ALA A 138 -0.21 11.52 8.23
C ALA A 138 -0.10 10.01 8.03
N ALA A 139 -1.19 9.31 8.32
CA ALA A 139 -1.40 7.89 8.03
C ALA A 139 -2.81 7.70 7.42
N VAL A 140 -3.18 6.47 7.09
CA VAL A 140 -4.49 6.17 6.50
C VAL A 140 -5.28 5.25 7.43
N PRO A 141 -6.53 5.60 7.81
CA PRO A 141 -7.40 4.71 8.57
C PRO A 141 -7.60 3.37 7.83
N GLY A 142 -7.58 2.28 8.58
CA GLY A 142 -7.65 0.92 8.07
C GLY A 142 -9.07 0.50 7.67
N CYS A 143 -10.08 1.06 8.31
CA CYS A 143 -11.50 0.77 8.09
C CYS A 143 -11.89 0.89 6.61
N GLY A 144 -11.29 1.82 5.85
CA GLY A 144 -11.51 1.98 4.42
C GLY A 144 -11.02 0.82 3.54
N PHE A 145 -10.26 -0.13 4.09
CA PHE A 145 -9.84 -1.37 3.41
C PHE A 145 -10.72 -2.58 3.76
N PHE A 146 -11.68 -2.42 4.67
CA PHE A 146 -12.66 -3.44 5.01
C PHE A 146 -13.98 -3.19 4.29
N ARG A 147 -14.79 -4.24 4.14
CA ARG A 147 -16.14 -4.10 3.57
C ARG A 147 -16.98 -3.24 4.52
N ALA A 148 -17.56 -2.16 4.01
CA ALA A 148 -18.57 -1.41 4.73
C ALA A 148 -19.77 -2.33 5.01
N LEU A 149 -20.08 -2.57 6.28
CA LEU A 149 -21.26 -3.33 6.70
C LEU A 149 -22.49 -2.44 6.51
N SER A 150 -23.16 -2.58 5.37
CA SER A 150 -24.36 -1.79 5.03
C SER A 150 -25.67 -2.44 5.46
N SER A 151 -25.64 -3.60 6.13
CA SER A 151 -26.88 -4.29 6.51
C SER A 151 -27.33 -3.91 7.94
N PRO A 152 -28.56 -3.41 8.13
CA PRO A 152 -29.14 -3.18 9.45
C PRO A 152 -29.44 -4.46 10.24
N THR A 153 -29.19 -5.64 9.67
CA THR A 153 -29.56 -6.95 10.24
C THR A 153 -28.41 -7.68 10.94
N GLU A 154 -27.19 -7.15 10.92
CA GLU A 154 -26.04 -7.75 11.58
C GLU A 154 -25.85 -7.12 12.96
N SER A 155 -25.70 -7.95 14.00
CA SER A 155 -25.60 -7.48 15.38
C SER A 155 -24.40 -6.54 15.54
N PRO A 156 -24.60 -5.31 16.06
CA PRO A 156 -23.53 -4.30 16.22
C PRO A 156 -22.35 -4.79 17.07
N GLU A 157 -22.59 -5.69 18.01
CA GLU A 157 -21.66 -6.01 19.10
C GLU A 157 -20.51 -6.96 18.70
N MET A 158 -20.65 -7.74 17.61
CA MET A 158 -19.66 -8.79 17.26
C MET A 158 -18.61 -8.36 16.21
N HIS A 159 -18.86 -7.31 15.42
CA HIS A 159 -18.05 -7.02 14.23
C HIS A 159 -17.48 -5.59 14.15
N GLN A 160 -17.88 -4.68 15.05
CA GLN A 160 -17.42 -3.29 15.02
C GLN A 160 -16.04 -3.06 15.63
N ASN A 161 -15.50 -4.03 16.39
CA ASN A 161 -14.26 -3.79 17.14
C ASN A 161 -13.02 -3.87 16.23
N TYR A 162 -12.77 -4.97 15.51
CA TYR A 162 -11.47 -5.14 14.83
C TYR A 162 -11.24 -4.24 13.59
N GLN A 163 -12.29 -3.92 12.82
CA GLN A 163 -12.14 -3.22 11.53
C GLN A 163 -11.64 -1.79 11.69
N ASN A 164 -11.93 -1.18 12.84
CA ASN A 164 -11.58 0.20 13.18
C ASN A 164 -10.30 0.28 14.02
N ARG A 165 -9.47 -0.77 13.99
CA ARG A 165 -8.25 -0.88 14.81
C ARG A 165 -6.97 -0.79 13.99
N TYR A 166 -7.07 -0.82 12.68
CA TYR A 166 -5.90 -0.85 11.81
C TYR A 166 -5.57 0.54 11.28
N VAL A 167 -4.29 0.84 11.18
CA VAL A 167 -3.77 2.05 10.54
C VAL A 167 -2.72 1.64 9.51
N ARG A 168 -2.83 2.18 8.30
CA ARG A 168 -1.88 1.91 7.22
C ARG A 168 -0.83 3.01 7.13
N PHE A 169 0.43 2.63 7.31
CA PHE A 169 1.60 3.51 7.17
C PHE A 169 2.34 3.22 5.87
N ALA A 170 2.83 4.26 5.18
CA ALA A 170 3.65 4.11 3.98
C ALA A 170 5.13 4.36 4.30
N PHE A 171 6.00 3.40 4.00
CA PHE A 171 7.44 3.52 4.25
C PHE A 171 8.25 3.90 3.00
N CYS A 172 7.60 4.09 1.84
CA CYS A 172 8.22 4.63 0.62
C CYS A 172 8.50 6.14 0.73
N LYS A 173 9.36 6.51 1.66
CA LYS A 173 9.80 7.89 1.92
C LYS A 173 11.33 7.90 2.06
N ASN A 174 11.93 9.09 2.04
CA ASN A 174 13.34 9.20 2.40
C ASN A 174 13.50 8.92 3.91
N ILE A 175 14.70 8.52 4.33
CA ILE A 175 14.95 8.12 5.72
C ILE A 175 14.77 9.30 6.70
N ALA A 176 15.07 10.53 6.28
CA ALA A 176 14.87 11.71 7.10
C ALA A 176 13.39 11.94 7.47
N THR A 177 12.47 11.73 6.52
CA THR A 177 11.03 11.77 6.76
C THR A 177 10.57 10.67 7.71
N LEU A 178 11.07 9.44 7.54
CA LEU A 178 10.74 8.33 8.44
C LEU A 178 11.24 8.59 9.87
N ASN A 179 12.47 9.10 10.01
CA ASN A 179 13.05 9.49 11.29
C ASN A 179 12.23 10.61 11.96
N ALA A 180 11.86 11.65 11.22
CA ALA A 180 11.05 12.75 11.74
C ALA A 180 9.67 12.25 12.21
N ALA A 181 9.02 11.38 11.44
CA ALA A 181 7.75 10.78 11.83
C ALA A 181 7.89 9.93 13.11
N ALA A 182 8.93 9.09 13.19
CA ALA A 182 9.22 8.27 14.35
C ALA A 182 9.44 9.11 15.63
N GLN A 183 10.22 10.19 15.54
CA GLN A 183 10.46 11.10 16.66
C GLN A 183 9.17 11.79 17.13
N ARG A 184 8.32 12.24 16.20
CA ARG A 184 7.06 12.92 16.54
C ARG A 184 6.04 11.96 17.13
N MET A 185 5.95 10.74 16.61
CA MET A 185 5.08 9.69 17.15
C MET A 185 5.44 9.31 18.59
N ARG A 186 6.74 9.08 18.88
CA ARG A 186 7.20 8.73 20.24
C ARG A 186 6.75 9.76 21.29
N LYS A 187 6.96 11.05 21.00
CA LYS A 187 6.61 12.17 21.91
C LYS A 187 5.14 12.20 22.32
N ILE A 188 4.22 11.79 21.45
CA ILE A 188 2.77 11.89 21.71
C ILE A 188 2.22 10.63 22.35
N LEU A 189 2.79 9.47 22.02
CA LEU A 189 2.36 8.20 22.59
C LEU A 189 2.89 8.02 24.02
N GLU A 190 4.05 8.59 24.36
CA GLU A 190 4.53 8.71 25.75
C GLU A 190 3.60 9.58 26.65
N TYR A 191 2.87 10.54 26.07
CA TYR A 191 1.97 11.43 26.79
C TYR A 191 0.58 10.83 27.05
N LYS A 192 0.21 9.73 26.38
CA LYS A 192 -1.12 9.09 26.47
C LYS A 192 -1.12 7.70 27.12
N ILE A 193 0.06 7.16 27.45
CA ILE A 193 0.24 5.85 28.11
C ILE A 193 0.59 6.01 29.62
N ASN A 194 0.76 7.25 30.09
CA ASN A 194 0.78 7.63 31.51
C ASN A 194 -0.50 8.37 31.89
#